data_AF-A0A7H4PIB2-F1
#
_entry.id   AF-A0A7H4PIB2-F1
#
_cell.length_a   1.000
_cell.length_b   1.000
_cell.length_c   1.000
_cell.angle_alpha   90.00
_cell.angle_beta   90.00
_cell.angle_gamma   90.00
#
_symmetry.space_group_name_H-M   'P 1'
#
loop_
_entity.id
_entity.type
_entity.pdbx_description
1 polymer ?
#
loop_
_entity_poly.entity_id
_entity_poly.type
_entity_poly.pdbx_seq_one_letter_code
_entity_poly.pdbx_strand_id
1 'polypeptide(L)' 'MSTPASVIIVCDYSKLNNTSLAQFTAADRIDTVVVDRLPDDVQAYRNAGIQVISLDEEAHL' A
#
# COMPACT_ATOMS: atom_id res chain seq x y z
N MET A 1 -5.49 24.44 11.21
CA MET A 1 -4.60 23.68 10.30
C MET A 1 -5.29 22.36 10.03
N SER A 2 -5.75 22.11 8.81
CA SER A 2 -6.25 20.79 8.43
C SER A 2 -5.06 19.84 8.32
N THR A 3 -5.14 18.67 8.96
CA THR A 3 -4.18 17.59 8.74
C THR A 3 -4.14 17.26 7.24
N PRO A 4 -2.96 17.02 6.64
CA PRO A 4 -2.90 16.56 5.25
C PRO A 4 -3.74 15.29 5.11
N ALA A 5 -4.53 15.21 4.03
CA ALA A 5 -5.34 14.03 3.77
C ALA A 5 -4.42 12.85 3.49
N SER A 6 -4.52 11.79 4.28
CA SER A 6 -3.79 10.55 4.05
C SER A 6 -4.53 9.69 3.04
N VAL A 7 -3.79 9.10 2.10
CA VAL A 7 -4.33 8.16 1.11
C VAL A 7 -3.93 6.75 1.49
N ILE A 8 -4.95 5.94 1.79
CA ILE A 8 -4.81 4.52 2.14
C ILE A 8 -5.44 3.69 1.02
N ILE A 9 -4.68 2.74 0.48
CA ILE A 9 -5.18 1.79 -0.51
C ILE A 9 -5.29 0.42 0.14
N VAL A 10 -6.49 -0.15 0.11
CA VAL A 10 -6.74 -1.52 0.58
C VAL A 10 -7.06 -2.38 -0.63
N CYS A 11 -6.24 -3.38 -0.90
CA CYS A 11 -6.44 -4.25 -2.06
C CYS A 11 -5.87 -5.65 -1.83
N ASP A 12 -6.37 -6.61 -2.59
CA ASP A 12 -5.80 -7.96 -2.65
C ASP A 12 -4.47 -7.94 -3.44
N TYR A 13 -3.51 -8.77 -3.05
CA TYR A 13 -2.18 -8.88 -3.66
C TYR A 13 -2.27 -9.14 -5.16
N SER A 14 -3.24 -9.93 -5.64
CA SER A 14 -3.45 -10.17 -7.08
C SER A 14 -3.82 -8.91 -7.86
N LYS A 15 -4.26 -7.86 -7.17
CA LYS A 15 -4.64 -6.56 -7.74
C LYS A 15 -3.49 -5.57 -7.78
N LEU A 16 -2.43 -5.75 -6.98
CA LEU A 16 -1.26 -4.87 -7.00
C LEU A 16 -0.54 -4.88 -8.36
N ASN A 17 -0.41 -6.05 -8.99
CA ASN A 17 0.27 -6.17 -10.29
C ASN A 17 -0.65 -6.02 -11.50
N ASN A 18 -1.96 -6.18 -11.32
CA ASN A 18 -2.95 -6.03 -12.41
C ASN A 18 -3.57 -4.64 -12.49
N THR A 19 -3.49 -3.88 -11.41
CA THR A 19 -4.04 -2.54 -11.31
C THR A 19 -2.87 -1.69 -10.87
N SER A 20 -2.17 -1.10 -11.85
CA SER A 20 -1.09 -0.16 -11.59
C SER A 20 -1.60 0.81 -10.53
N LEU A 21 -0.98 0.85 -9.34
CA LEU A 21 -1.38 1.77 -8.27
C LEU A 21 -1.50 3.22 -8.79
N ALA A 22 -0.72 3.54 -9.84
CA ALA A 22 -0.80 4.77 -10.63
C ALA A 22 -2.18 5.09 -11.22
N GLN A 23 -3.06 4.10 -11.41
CA GLN A 23 -4.45 4.30 -11.87
C GLN A 23 -5.34 4.88 -10.77
N PHE A 24 -5.06 4.60 -9.50
CA PHE A 24 -5.80 5.17 -8.37
C PHE A 24 -5.22 6.50 -7.94
N THR A 25 -3.89 6.59 -7.88
CA THR A 25 -3.15 7.83 -7.60
C THR A 25 -1.66 7.61 -7.87
N ALA A 26 -0.91 8.68 -8.09
CA ALA A 26 0.55 8.57 -8.17
C ALA A 26 1.13 8.05 -6.85
N ALA A 27 2.17 7.20 -6.93
CA ALA A 27 2.75 6.53 -5.77
C ALA A 27 3.28 7.51 -4.70
N ASP A 28 3.72 8.71 -5.10
CA ASP A 28 4.16 9.78 -4.21
C ASP A 28 3.05 10.36 -3.32
N ARG A 29 1.79 10.02 -3.61
CA ARG A 29 0.62 10.47 -2.86
C ARG A 29 0.03 9.39 -1.96
N ILE A 30 0.58 8.19 -1.96
CA ILE A 30 0.09 7.07 -1.16
C ILE A 30 0.89 7.06 0.15
N ASP A 31 0.20 7.13 1.27
CA ASP A 31 0.84 7.00 2.58
C ASP A 31 0.92 5.53 3.00
N THR A 32 -0.12 4.75 2.69
CA THR A 32 -0.23 3.36 3.16
C THR A 32 -0.92 2.45 2.15
N VAL A 33 -0.37 1.24 1.99
CA VAL A 33 -0.97 0.14 1.24
C VAL A 33 -1.22 -1.02 2.21
N VAL A 34 -2.48 -1.44 2.29
CA VAL A 34 -2.92 -2.60 3.07
C VAL A 34 -3.28 -3.72 2.11
N VAL A 35 -2.64 -4.87 2.31
CA VAL A 35 -2.78 -6.05 1.45
C VAL A 35 -3.00 -7.31 2.26
N ASP A 36 -3.65 -8.30 1.66
CA ASP A 36 -3.81 -9.63 2.26
C ASP A 36 -2.46 -10.36 2.40
N ARG A 37 -1.55 -10.18 1.43
CA ARG A 37 -0.19 -10.71 1.44
C ARG A 37 0.82 -9.65 1.01
N LEU A 38 1.97 -9.60 1.68
CA LEU A 38 3.08 -8.73 1.27
C LEU A 38 3.52 -9.01 -0.17
N PRO A 39 3.72 -7.97 -0.99
CA PRO A 39 4.27 -8.16 -2.32
C PRO A 39 5.76 -8.50 -2.29
N ASP A 40 6.23 -9.24 -3.30
CA ASP A 40 7.65 -9.60 -3.45
C ASP A 40 8.53 -8.33 -3.50
N ASP A 41 8.04 -7.28 -4.17
CA ASP A 41 8.71 -5.98 -4.29
C ASP A 41 8.36 -4.99 -3.15
N VAL A 42 8.02 -5.47 -1.95
CA VAL A 42 7.68 -4.61 -0.78
C VAL A 42 8.72 -3.51 -0.51
N GLN A 43 9.99 -3.77 -0.82
CA GLN A 43 11.07 -2.80 -0.66
C GLN A 43 10.91 -1.57 -1.57
N ALA A 44 10.37 -1.73 -2.78
CA ALA A 44 10.14 -0.60 -3.69
C ALA A 44 9.13 0.38 -3.10
N TYR A 45 8.06 -0.12 -2.47
CA TYR A 45 7.06 0.68 -1.77
C TYR A 45 7.65 1.42 -0.58
N ARG A 46 8.42 0.72 0.26
CA ARG A 46 9.09 1.32 1.43
C ARG A 46 10.10 2.38 1.02
N ASN A 47 10.86 2.15 -0.06
CA ASN A 47 11.79 3.13 -0.61
C ASN A 47 11.09 4.37 -1.18
N ALA A 48 9.85 4.22 -1.64
CA ALA A 48 8.99 5.33 -2.04
C ALA A 48 8.34 6.07 -0.86
N GLY A 49 8.61 5.67 0.39
CA GLY A 49 8.01 6.24 1.60
C GLY A 49 6.63 5.70 1.94
N ILE A 50 6.18 4.65 1.24
CA ILE A 50 4.85 4.06 1.42
C ILE A 50 4.92 2.99 2.51
N GLN A 51 4.06 3.11 3.53
CA GLN A 51 3.89 2.06 4.53
C GLN A 51 3.13 0.87 3.92
N VAL A 52 3.63 -0.34 4.08
CA VAL A 52 2.94 -1.56 3.61
C VAL A 52 2.57 -2.42 4.81
N ILE A 53 1.28 -2.74 4.92
CA ILE A 53 0.71 -3.55 6.00
C ILE A 53 0.11 -4.82 5.39
N SER A 54 0.46 -5.98 5.93
CA SER A 54 -0.14 -7.26 5.56
C SER A 54 -1.18 -7.68 6.58
N LEU A 55 -2.39 -8.00 6.13
CA LEU A 55 -3.46 -8.50 6.98
C LEU A 55 -3.14 -9.90 7.55
N ASP A 56 -2.30 -10.68 6.85
CA ASP A 56 -1.82 -11.98 7.35
C ASP A 56 -0.91 -11.84 8.58
N GLU A 57 -0.16 -10.74 8.69
CA GLU A 57 0.69 -10.46 9.86
C GLU A 57 -0.13 -10.01 11.08
N GLU A 58 -1.24 -9.28 10.88
CA GLU A 58 -2.13 -8.87 11.99
C GLU A 58 -2.99 -10.02 12.52
N ALA A 59 -3.20 -11.10 11.74
CA ALA A 59 -3.91 -12.29 12.22
C ALA A 59 -3.12 -13.12 13.25
N HIS A 60 -1.83 -12.82 13.45
CA HIS A 60 -0.94 -13.51 14.39
C HIS A 60 -0.60 -12.71 15.66
N LEU A 61 -1.23 -11.55 15.86
CA LEU A 61 -1.05 -10.69 17.04
C LEU A 61 -2.20 -10.80 18.05
#